data_AF-A0A4V1UBD8-F1
#
_entry.id   AF-A0A4V1UBD8-F1
#
_cell.length_a   1.000
_cell.length_b   1.000
_cell.length_c   1.000
_cell.angle_alpha   90.00
_cell.angle_beta   90.00
_cell.angle_gamma   90.00
#
_symmetry.space_group_name_H-M   'P 1'
#
loop_
_entity.id
_entity.type
_entity.pdbx_description
1 polymer ?
#
loop_
_entity_poly.entity_id
_entity_poly.type
_entity_poly.pdbx_seq_one_letter_code
_entity_poly.pdbx_strand_id
1 'polypeptide(L)'
;MKRILIIASVVMLVAGCRFGNKGNQTVDGMRIVSLSKHLTEMMYALGEGHRLVAVDLSSTYPDSAKFLNTVGYHRALNPEGIIAMNPDLVIHSNDKVFTKGTWTIF
;
A
#
# COMPACT_ATOMS: atom_id res chain seq x y z
N MET A 1 -11.10 50.19 5.73
CA MET A 1 -10.70 49.60 7.04
C MET A 1 -11.31 48.21 7.27
N LYS A 2 -12.64 48.01 7.16
CA LYS A 2 -13.28 46.67 7.31
C LYS A 2 -12.82 45.59 6.31
N ARG A 3 -12.51 45.95 5.06
CA ARG A 3 -12.05 45.00 4.03
C ARG A 3 -10.66 44.40 4.32
N ILE A 4 -9.78 45.17 4.96
CA ILE A 4 -8.44 44.73 5.35
C ILE A 4 -8.52 43.72 6.50
N LEU A 5 -9.46 43.91 7.43
CA LEU A 5 -9.73 42.96 8.53
C LEU A 5 -10.28 41.61 8.01
N ILE A 6 -11.12 41.62 6.97
CA ILE A 6 -11.67 40.39 6.38
C ILE A 6 -10.57 39.60 5.64
N ILE A 7 -9.70 40.28 4.90
CA ILE A 7 -8.60 39.61 4.18
C ILE A 7 -7.62 38.96 5.16
N ALA A 8 -7.32 39.63 6.27
CA ALA A 8 -6.44 39.08 7.32
C ALA A 8 -7.01 37.82 7.98
N SER A 9 -8.33 37.76 8.24
CA SER A 9 -8.93 36.57 8.86
C SER A 9 -8.98 35.38 7.90
N VAL A 10 -9.19 35.62 6.60
CA VAL A 10 -9.19 34.55 5.58
C VAL A 10 -7.78 33.99 5.38
N VAL A 11 -6.75 34.83 5.36
CA VAL A 11 -5.35 34.38 5.25
C VAL A 11 -4.94 33.54 6.47
N MET A 12 -5.43 33.90 7.66
CA MET A 12 -5.15 33.15 8.89
C MET A 12 -5.84 31.77 8.92
N LEU A 13 -7.02 31.65 8.31
CA LEU A 13 -7.75 30.39 8.19
C LEU A 13 -7.06 29.42 7.22
N VAL A 14 -6.53 29.93 6.10
CA VAL A 14 -5.84 29.14 5.07
C VAL A 14 -4.45 28.66 5.57
N ALA A 15 -3.78 29.44 6.42
CA ALA A 15 -2.50 29.04 7.02
C ALA A 15 -2.62 27.92 8.08
N GLY A 16 -3.82 27.70 8.63
CA GLY A 16 -4.09 26.67 9.65
C GLY A 16 -4.16 25.24 9.13
N CYS A 17 -4.37 25.03 7.82
CA CYS A 17 -4.40 23.71 7.20
C CYS A 17 -2.98 23.19 6.89
N ARG A 18 -2.10 23.12 7.90
CA ARG A 18 -0.92 22.25 7.80
C ARG A 18 -1.35 20.85 8.22
N PHE A 19 -1.86 20.05 7.28
CA PHE A 19 -1.97 18.59 7.43
C PHE A 19 -0.55 18.01 7.50
N GLY A 20 0.12 18.21 8.64
CA GLY A 20 1.41 17.63 8.94
C GLY A 20 1.19 16.19 9.34
N ASN A 21 1.10 15.29 8.34
CA ASN A 21 1.16 13.86 8.58
C ASN A 21 2.56 13.54 9.10
N LYS A 22 2.75 13.49 10.42
CA LYS A 22 3.96 12.93 11.04
C LYS A 22 3.89 11.40 10.87
N GLY A 23 4.06 10.94 9.63
CA GLY A 23 4.30 9.54 9.32
C GLY A 23 5.70 9.19 9.79
N ASN A 24 5.88 9.01 11.09
CA ASN A 24 7.12 8.44 11.58
C ASN A 24 6.87 7.57 12.81
N GLN A 25 6.53 6.33 12.53
CA GLN A 25 6.96 5.17 13.30
C GLN A 25 7.51 4.18 12.28
N THR A 26 8.59 4.56 11.58
CA THR A 26 9.32 3.61 10.73
C THR A 26 9.93 2.58 11.67
N VAL A 27 9.32 1.41 11.76
CA VAL A 27 10.04 0.20 12.18
C VAL A 27 11.06 -0.05 11.08
N ASP A 28 12.22 0.58 11.24
CA ASP A 28 13.34 0.50 10.30
C ASP A 28 13.66 -0.98 10.07
N GLY A 29 13.63 -1.41 8.80
CA GLY A 29 13.95 -2.78 8.41
C GLY A 29 12.82 -3.80 8.33
N MET A 30 11.55 -3.44 8.53
CA MET A 30 10.44 -4.41 8.39
C MET A 30 10.32 -4.94 6.94
N ARG A 31 10.42 -6.25 6.79
CA ARG A 31 10.37 -6.99 5.52
C ARG A 31 8.95 -7.40 5.19
N ILE A 32 8.40 -6.85 4.12
CA ILE A 32 6.99 -7.03 3.75
C ILE A 32 6.88 -7.88 2.48
N VAL A 33 5.98 -8.85 2.48
CA VAL A 33 5.55 -9.58 1.27
C VAL A 33 4.15 -9.15 0.90
N SER A 34 3.95 -8.66 -0.32
CA SER A 34 2.65 -8.20 -0.82
C SER A 34 2.05 -9.21 -1.79
N LEU A 35 0.84 -9.68 -1.49
CA LEU A 35 0.15 -10.70 -2.28
C LEU A 35 -0.99 -10.11 -3.14
N SER A 36 -0.94 -8.81 -3.44
CA SER A 36 -1.99 -8.15 -4.22
C SER A 36 -1.44 -6.97 -5.02
N LYS A 37 -1.78 -6.92 -6.31
CA LYS A 37 -1.36 -5.86 -7.23
C LYS A 37 -1.57 -4.45 -6.65
N HIS A 38 -2.80 -4.10 -6.27
CA HIS A 38 -3.12 -2.76 -5.79
C HIS A 38 -2.45 -2.41 -4.45
N LEU A 39 -2.20 -3.39 -3.58
CA LEU A 39 -1.45 -3.15 -2.34
C LEU A 39 0.02 -2.84 -2.66
N THR A 40 0.62 -3.57 -3.60
CA THR A 40 1.96 -3.28 -4.09
C THR A 40 2.03 -1.86 -4.65
N GLU A 41 1.11 -1.49 -5.53
CA GLU A 41 1.04 -0.14 -6.11
C GLU A 41 0.88 0.95 -5.03
N MET A 42 0.04 0.70 -4.02
CA MET A 42 -0.17 1.61 -2.90
C MET A 42 1.08 1.78 -2.05
N MET A 43 1.82 0.70 -1.76
CA MET A 43 3.08 0.78 -1.02
C MET A 43 4.12 1.64 -1.77
N TYR A 44 4.21 1.47 -3.09
CA TYR A 44 5.07 2.32 -3.91
C TYR A 44 4.59 3.77 -3.95
N ALA A 45 3.28 4.02 -4.07
CA ALA A 45 2.71 5.36 -4.05
C ALA A 45 2.93 6.10 -2.71
N LEU A 46 3.00 5.36 -1.61
CA LEU A 46 3.29 5.88 -0.28
C LEU A 46 4.80 6.09 -0.01
N GLY A 47 5.68 5.70 -0.94
CA GLY A 47 7.14 5.75 -0.75
C GLY A 47 7.71 4.59 0.06
N GLU A 48 6.87 3.63 0.45
CA GLU A 48 7.23 2.49 1.30
C GLU A 48 7.60 1.23 0.49
N GLY A 49 7.67 1.33 -0.85
CA GLY A 49 8.00 0.21 -1.74
C GLY A 49 9.36 -0.44 -1.46
N HIS A 50 10.30 0.28 -0.84
CA HIS A 50 11.61 -0.22 -0.44
C HIS A 50 11.54 -1.32 0.63
N ARG A 51 10.42 -1.46 1.34
CA ARG A 51 10.18 -2.49 2.37
C ARG A 51 9.66 -3.80 1.79
N LEU A 52 9.25 -3.80 0.51
CA LEU A 52 8.77 -4.98 -0.17
C LEU A 52 9.94 -5.88 -0.54
N VAL A 53 9.99 -7.07 0.03
CA VAL A 53 11.02 -8.07 -0.27
C VAL A 53 10.59 -9.04 -1.37
N ALA A 54 9.28 -9.29 -1.48
CA ALA A 54 8.69 -10.08 -2.54
C ALA A 54 7.24 -9.69 -2.82
N VAL A 55 6.77 -10.04 -4.02
CA VAL A 55 5.44 -9.71 -4.53
C VAL A 55 4.76 -10.94 -5.16
N ASP A 56 3.45 -10.88 -5.38
CA ASP A 56 2.78 -11.87 -6.21
C ASP A 56 3.01 -11.62 -7.72
N LEU A 57 2.75 -12.65 -8.52
CA LEU A 57 2.93 -12.62 -9.97
C LEU A 57 2.09 -11.56 -10.68
N SER A 58 0.99 -11.09 -10.07
CA SER A 58 0.14 -10.05 -10.67
C SER A 58 0.68 -8.62 -10.48
N SER A 59 1.60 -8.42 -9.54
CA SER A 59 2.17 -7.13 -9.18
C SER A 59 3.24 -6.67 -10.18
N THR A 60 2.80 -6.11 -11.31
CA THR A 60 3.66 -5.72 -12.43
C THR A 60 3.94 -4.22 -12.52
N TYR A 61 3.36 -3.40 -11.63
CA TYR A 61 3.54 -1.95 -11.59
C TYR A 61 3.89 -1.51 -10.16
N PRO A 62 4.77 -0.50 -10.00
CA PRO A 62 5.66 0.13 -11.00
C PRO A 62 6.73 -0.84 -11.54
N ASP A 63 7.50 -0.44 -12.56
CA ASP A 63 8.57 -1.30 -13.13
C ASP A 63 9.58 -1.77 -12.08
N SER A 64 9.78 -0.99 -11.01
CA SER A 64 10.63 -1.38 -9.87
C SER A 64 10.13 -2.63 -9.16
N ALA A 65 8.81 -2.90 -9.14
CA ALA A 65 8.23 -4.08 -8.53
C ALA A 65 8.61 -5.37 -9.26
N LYS A 66 8.93 -5.30 -10.56
CA LYS A 66 9.32 -6.46 -11.38
C LYS A 66 10.68 -7.02 -11.01
N PHE A 67 11.53 -6.24 -10.32
CA PHE A 67 12.83 -6.70 -9.85
C PHE A 67 12.74 -7.45 -8.51
N LEU A 68 11.59 -7.43 -7.85
CA LEU A 68 11.37 -8.15 -6.60
C LEU A 68 11.12 -9.64 -6.87
N ASN A 69 11.48 -10.47 -5.90
CA ASN A 69 11.21 -11.90 -5.96
C ASN A 69 9.70 -12.15 -6.04
N THR A 70 9.30 -13.12 -6.84
CA THR A 70 7.89 -13.50 -6.97
C THR A 70 7.58 -14.75 -6.15
N VAL A 71 6.58 -14.68 -5.27
CA VAL A 71 6.19 -15.78 -4.37
C VAL A 71 4.95 -16.56 -4.86
N GLY A 72 4.75 -16.56 -6.17
CA GLY A 72 3.63 -17.24 -6.83
C GLY A 72 2.43 -16.34 -7.10
N TYR A 73 1.30 -16.97 -7.41
CA TYR A 73 0.06 -16.28 -7.75
C TYR A 73 -0.85 -16.20 -6.53
N HIS A 74 -1.52 -15.07 -6.28
CA HIS A 74 -2.34 -14.91 -5.06
C HIS A 74 -3.47 -15.94 -4.87
N ARG A 75 -3.89 -16.66 -5.93
CA ARG A 75 -4.86 -17.79 -5.85
C ARG A 75 -4.22 -19.16 -5.66
N ALA A 76 -2.92 -19.27 -5.91
CA ALA A 76 -2.10 -20.47 -5.78
C ALA A 76 -0.77 -20.05 -5.15
N LEU A 77 -0.84 -19.65 -3.88
CA LEU A 77 0.31 -19.16 -3.13
C LEU A 77 1.35 -20.27 -2.96
N ASN A 78 2.63 -19.90 -2.95
CA ASN A 78 3.74 -20.78 -2.62
C ASN A 78 4.23 -20.46 -1.19
N PRO A 79 3.78 -21.20 -0.16
CA PRO A 79 4.15 -20.93 1.24
C PRO A 79 5.65 -21.01 1.48
N GLU A 80 6.32 -21.97 0.86
CA GLU A 80 7.77 -22.18 0.98
C GLU A 80 8.53 -20.97 0.43
N GLY A 81 8.09 -20.45 -0.71
CA GLY A 81 8.63 -19.23 -1.30
C GLY A 81 8.44 -18.01 -0.40
N ILE A 82 7.30 -17.88 0.27
CA ILE A 82 7.04 -16.78 1.21
C ILE A 82 7.97 -16.88 2.42
N ILE A 83 8.08 -18.08 3.03
CA ILE A 83 8.90 -18.30 4.23
C ILE A 83 10.39 -18.08 3.92
N ALA A 84 10.87 -18.50 2.74
CA ALA A 84 12.26 -18.30 2.33
C ALA A 84 12.67 -16.81 2.29
N MET A 85 11.72 -15.91 2.10
CA MET A 85 11.97 -14.47 2.10
C MET A 85 12.14 -13.87 3.50
N ASN A 86 11.96 -14.65 4.57
CA ASN A 86 11.98 -14.20 5.96
C ASN A 86 11.18 -12.90 6.17
N PRO A 87 9.86 -12.88 5.89
CA PRO A 87 9.04 -11.69 6.05
C PRO A 87 8.63 -11.48 7.51
N ASP A 88 8.58 -10.23 7.94
CA ASP A 88 7.98 -9.83 9.21
C ASP A 88 6.46 -9.64 9.08
N LEU A 89 6.00 -9.30 7.87
CA LEU A 89 4.60 -9.04 7.58
C LEU A 89 4.23 -9.53 6.17
N VAL A 90 3.12 -10.24 6.08
CA VAL A 90 2.50 -10.61 4.80
C VAL A 90 1.17 -9.86 4.68
N ILE A 91 1.03 -9.09 3.61
CA ILE A 91 -0.20 -8.33 3.32
C ILE A 91 -0.91 -8.91 2.11
N HIS A 92 -2.23 -9.00 2.23
CA HIS A 92 -3.12 -9.55 1.20
C HIS A 92 -4.42 -8.75 1.25
N SER A 93 -4.94 -8.42 0.08
CA SER A 93 -6.27 -7.87 -0.04
C SER A 93 -7.29 -8.99 -0.10
N ASN A 94 -8.26 -8.99 0.81
CA ASN A 94 -9.39 -9.90 0.74
C ASN A 94 -10.41 -9.43 -0.31
N ASP A 95 -9.97 -9.29 -1.57
CA ASP A 95 -10.84 -8.98 -2.70
C ASP A 95 -11.53 -10.25 -3.18
N LYS A 96 -12.36 -10.82 -2.32
CA LYS A 96 -13.51 -11.58 -2.85
C LYS A 96 -14.46 -10.55 -3.46
N VAL A 97 -14.21 -10.19 -4.72
CA VAL A 97 -15.25 -9.62 -5.57
C VAL A 97 -16.24 -10.75 -5.87
N PHE A 98 -17.00 -11.16 -4.85
CA PHE A 98 -18.28 -11.79 -5.07
C PHE A 98 -19.19 -10.68 -5.55
N THR A 99 -19.20 -10.45 -6.86
CA THR A 99 -20.38 -9.87 -7.49
C THR A 99 -21.55 -10.75 -7.07
N LYS A 100 -22.40 -10.18 -6.21
CA LYS A 100 -23.66 -10.75 -5.71
C LYS A 100 -24.35 -11.51 -6.84
N GLY A 101 -24.34 -12.86 -6.81
CA GLY A 101 -25.16 -13.64 -7.74
C GLY A 101 -24.62 -14.94 -8.34
N THR A 102 -23.39 -15.39 -8.08
CA THR A 102 -22.98 -16.73 -8.56
C THR A 102 -23.21 -17.76 -7.46
N TRP A 103 -24.40 -18.35 -7.46
CA TRP A 103 -24.68 -19.59 -6.75
C TRP A 103 -23.85 -20.70 -7.39
N THR A 104 -22.87 -21.23 -6.67
CA THR A 104 -22.31 -22.55 -7.00
C THR A 104 -22.28 -23.35 -5.73
N ILE A 105 -23.33 -24.16 -5.63
CA ILE A 105 -23.44 -25.38 -4.86
C ILE A 105 -22.12 -26.17 -4.86
N PHE A 106 -21.45 -26.22 -3.72
CA PHE A 106 -20.77 -27.39 -3.16
C PHE A 106 -20.61 -27.16 -1.65
#